data_AF-A0A267KF42-F1
#
_entry.id   AF-A0A267KF42-F1
#
_cell.length_a   1.000
_cell.length_b   1.000
_cell.length_c   1.000
_cell.angle_alpha   90.00
_cell.angle_beta   90.00
_cell.angle_gamma   90.00
#
_symmetry.space_group_name_H-M   'P 1'
#
loop_
_entity.id
_entity.type
_entity.pdbx_description
1 polymer ?
#
loop_
_entity_poly.entity_id
_entity_poly.type
_entity_poly.pdbx_seq_one_letter_code
_entity_poly.pdbx_strand_id
1 'polypeptide(L)'
;MTPLQIDWFQVITVLLRRGYSLSSVASHIAVPKSTLIGWKQGAEPRYSEGERLISFWVQVTGGDRAALPMVAIGDWWAYHSKA
;
A
#
# COMPACT_ATOMS: atom_id res chain seq x y z
N MET A 1 -12.61 -8.20 18.99
CA MET A 1 -11.47 -7.45 18.40
C MET A 1 -11.73 -7.36 16.91
N THR A 2 -11.68 -6.16 16.33
CA THR A 2 -11.78 -6.01 14.88
C THR A 2 -10.50 -6.54 14.24
N PRO A 3 -10.57 -7.44 13.26
CA PRO A 3 -9.38 -7.90 12.54
C PRO A 3 -8.65 -6.70 11.90
N LEU A 4 -7.32 -6.79 11.83
CA LEU A 4 -6.47 -5.80 11.14
C LEU A 4 -6.09 -6.31 9.75
N GLN A 5 -6.01 -5.41 8.80
CA GLN A 5 -5.50 -5.64 7.45
C GLN A 5 -4.43 -4.61 7.09
N ILE A 6 -3.65 -4.90 6.06
CA ILE A 6 -2.63 -3.96 5.57
C ILE A 6 -3.34 -2.72 5.02
N ASP A 7 -2.88 -1.54 5.43
CA ASP A 7 -3.29 -0.27 4.84
C ASP A 7 -2.46 0.00 3.57
N TRP A 8 -2.95 -0.53 2.44
CA TRP A 8 -2.31 -0.38 1.14
C TRP A 8 -2.16 1.08 0.71
N PHE A 9 -3.09 1.96 1.10
CA PHE A 9 -2.98 3.38 0.84
C PHE A 9 -1.76 3.97 1.55
N GLN A 10 -1.57 3.67 2.83
CA GLN A 10 -0.42 4.17 3.60
C GLN A 10 0.90 3.56 3.12
N VAL A 11 0.91 2.27 2.79
CA VAL A 11 2.07 1.59 2.16
C VAL A 11 2.52 2.37 0.92
N ILE A 12 1.60 2.64 -0.01
CA ILE A 12 1.89 3.39 -1.23
C ILE A 12 2.30 4.84 -0.89
N THR A 13 1.60 5.49 0.03
CA THR A 13 1.86 6.89 0.42
C THR A 13 3.26 7.07 1.02
N VAL A 14 3.74 6.12 1.81
CA VAL A 14 5.12 6.13 2.34
C VAL A 14 6.13 6.09 1.19
N LEU A 15 5.94 5.22 0.19
CA LEU A 15 6.81 5.18 -0.99
C LEU A 15 6.83 6.52 -1.73
N LEU A 16 5.66 7.15 -1.89
CA LEU A 16 5.57 8.46 -2.53
C LEU A 16 6.30 9.55 -1.74
N ARG A 17 6.16 9.55 -0.41
CA ARG A 17 6.88 10.49 0.48
C ARG A 17 8.40 10.28 0.48
N ARG A 18 8.86 9.08 0.12
CA ARG A 18 10.28 8.74 -0.08
C ARG A 18 10.81 9.15 -1.46
N GLY A 19 10.00 9.84 -2.28
CA GLY A 19 10.41 10.39 -3.57
C GLY A 19 10.07 9.52 -4.78
N TYR A 20 9.44 8.36 -4.58
CA TYR A 20 8.98 7.55 -5.69
C TYR A 20 7.70 8.13 -6.31
N SER A 21 7.53 7.99 -7.62
CA SER A 21 6.27 8.29 -8.30
C SER A 21 5.39 7.04 -8.37
N LEU A 22 4.07 7.21 -8.57
CA LEU A 22 3.18 6.07 -8.84
C LEU A 22 3.66 5.24 -10.03
N SER A 23 4.18 5.89 -11.08
CA SER A 23 4.70 5.20 -12.27
C SER A 23 5.94 4.35 -11.93
N SER A 24 6.88 4.88 -11.14
CA SER A 24 8.10 4.15 -10.78
C SER A 24 7.81 3.00 -9.83
N VAL A 25 6.89 3.18 -8.86
CA VAL A 25 6.45 2.08 -7.98
C VAL A 25 5.80 0.97 -8.81
N ALA A 26 4.84 1.32 -9.68
CA ALA A 26 4.13 0.35 -10.51
C ALA A 26 5.07 -0.44 -11.42
N SER A 27 6.04 0.26 -12.06
CA SER A 27 7.08 -0.38 -12.86
C SER A 27 7.96 -1.33 -12.04
N HIS A 28 8.33 -0.94 -10.82
CA HIS A 28 9.22 -1.75 -9.97
C HIS A 28 8.56 -3.07 -9.55
N ILE A 29 7.25 -3.05 -9.28
CA ILE A 29 6.50 -4.24 -8.87
C ILE A 29 5.78 -4.94 -10.04
N ALA A 30 6.08 -4.54 -11.27
CA ALA A 30 5.55 -5.11 -12.51
C ALA A 30 4.01 -5.13 -12.57
N VAL A 31 3.36 -4.00 -12.28
CA VAL A 31 1.91 -3.82 -12.47
C VAL A 31 1.60 -2.56 -13.27
N PRO A 32 0.43 -2.47 -13.93
CA PRO A 32 -0.03 -1.23 -14.54
C PRO A 32 -0.19 -0.11 -13.48
N LYS A 33 0.11 1.13 -13.87
CA LYS A 33 -0.10 2.31 -13.00
C LYS A 33 -1.55 2.44 -12.52
N SER A 34 -2.52 2.11 -13.37
CA SER A 34 -3.95 2.12 -13.03
C SER A 34 -4.29 1.15 -11.90
N THR A 35 -3.64 -0.03 -11.87
CA THR A 35 -3.77 -1.00 -10.78
C THR A 35 -3.31 -0.39 -9.45
N LEU A 36 -2.14 0.26 -9.44
CA LEU A 36 -1.61 0.91 -8.23
C LEU A 36 -2.50 2.09 -7.77
N ILE A 37 -3.09 2.84 -8.70
CA ILE A 37 -4.08 3.88 -8.39
C ILE A 37 -5.31 3.26 -7.72
N GLY A 38 -5.82 2.14 -8.25
CA GLY A 38 -6.95 1.42 -7.65
C GLY A 38 -6.66 0.98 -6.22
N TRP A 39 -5.46 0.47 -5.93
CA TRP A 39 -5.10 0.10 -4.56
C TRP A 39 -4.99 1.29 -3.61
N LYS A 40 -4.48 2.42 -4.11
CA LYS A 40 -4.50 3.68 -3.38
C LYS A 40 -5.93 4.20 -3.13
N GLN A 41 -6.92 3.72 -3.89
CA GLN A 41 -8.35 4.03 -3.72
C GLN A 41 -9.11 2.92 -2.97
N GLY A 42 -8.41 1.99 -2.32
CA GLY A 42 -9.01 1.02 -1.40
C GLY A 42 -9.21 -0.38 -1.99
N ALA A 43 -8.85 -0.61 -3.25
CA ALA A 43 -8.79 -1.97 -3.77
C ALA A 43 -7.62 -2.75 -3.13
N GLU A 44 -7.79 -4.06 -3.00
CA GLU A 44 -6.74 -4.92 -2.46
C GLU A 44 -5.92 -5.55 -3.62
N PRO A 45 -4.58 -5.60 -3.53
CA PRO A 45 -3.76 -6.36 -4.46
C PRO A 45 -4.00 -7.86 -4.36
N ARG A 46 -3.75 -8.59 -5.45
CA ARG A 46 -3.63 -10.05 -5.36
C ARG A 46 -2.40 -10.42 -4.55
N TYR A 47 -2.40 -11.62 -3.96
CA TYR A 47 -1.32 -12.09 -3.09
C TYR A 47 0.09 -11.80 -3.66
N SER A 48 0.39 -12.27 -4.87
CA SER A 48 1.74 -12.11 -5.46
C SER A 48 2.11 -10.66 -5.78
N GLU A 49 1.13 -9.81 -6.06
CA GLU A 49 1.32 -8.38 -6.31
C GLU A 49 1.55 -7.61 -5.01
N GLY A 50 0.76 -7.94 -3.98
CA GLY A 50 0.90 -7.41 -2.62
C GLY A 50 2.26 -7.76 -2.03
N GLU A 51 2.72 -9.00 -2.21
CA GLU A 51 4.07 -9.43 -1.79
C GLU A 51 5.18 -8.61 -2.42
N ARG A 52 5.09 -8.29 -3.72
CA ARG A 52 6.08 -7.43 -4.40
C ARG A 52 6.05 -6.01 -3.85
N LEU A 53 4.87 -5.46 -3.59
CA LEU A 53 4.72 -4.13 -3.01
C LEU A 53 5.26 -4.06 -1.57
N ILE A 54 4.98 -5.07 -0.75
CA ILE A 54 5.52 -5.19 0.61
C ILE A 54 7.05 -5.29 0.58
N SER A 55 7.60 -6.15 -0.27
CA SER A 55 9.05 -6.33 -0.37
C SER A 55 9.74 -5.03 -0.77
N PHE A 56 9.15 -4.29 -1.72
CA PHE A 56 9.67 -2.99 -2.12
C PHE A 56 9.57 -1.95 -1.00
N TRP A 57 8.46 -1.93 -0.25
CA TRP A 57 8.31 -1.06 0.92
C TRP A 57 9.34 -1.35 2.00
N VAL A 58 9.59 -2.63 2.31
CA VAL A 58 10.63 -3.06 3.25
C VAL A 58 12.00 -2.57 2.79
N GLN A 59 12.33 -2.76 1.51
CA GLN A 59 13.60 -2.29 0.93
C GLN A 59 13.77 -0.77 1.05
N VAL A 60 12.72 0.01 0.77
CA VAL A 60 12.78 1.48 0.77
C VAL A 60 12.81 2.07 2.17
N THR A 61 12.14 1.42 3.13
CA THR A 61 12.03 1.94 4.50
C THR A 61 13.12 1.39 5.44
N GLY A 62 13.74 0.27 5.09
CA GLY A 62 14.64 -0.48 5.97
C GLY A 62 13.94 -1.16 7.15
N GLY A 63 12.59 -1.16 7.17
CA GLY A 63 11.78 -1.78 8.22
C GLY A 63 11.43 -3.24 7.92
N ASP A 64 10.84 -3.92 8.90
CA ASP A 64 10.29 -5.28 8.73
C ASP A 64 8.82 -5.23 8.27
N ARG A 65 8.30 -6.32 7.72
CA ARG A 65 6.90 -6.56 7.40
C ARG A 65 5.98 -6.34 8.61
N ALA A 66 6.46 -6.61 9.83
CA ALA A 66 5.72 -6.31 11.06
C ALA A 66 5.46 -4.81 11.29
N ALA A 67 6.22 -3.94 10.64
CA ALA A 67 6.06 -2.49 10.69
C ALA A 67 5.16 -1.93 9.57
N LEU A 68 4.54 -2.80 8.76
CA LEU A 68 3.60 -2.35 7.74
C LEU A 68 2.46 -1.55 8.38
N PRO A 69 2.02 -0.47 7.73
CA PRO A 69 0.78 0.21 8.11
C PRO A 69 -0.39 -0.78 8.14
N MET A 70 -1.12 -0.80 9.27
CA MET A 70 -2.30 -1.64 9.46
C MET A 70 -3.52 -0.76 9.73
N VAL A 71 -4.69 -1.21 9.28
CA VAL A 71 -5.99 -0.57 9.54
C VAL A 71 -7.00 -1.63 9.96
N ALA A 72 -7.95 -1.27 10.82
CA ALA A 72 -9.05 -2.17 11.16
C ALA A 72 -9.95 -2.39 9.95
N ILE A 73 -10.42 -3.64 9.77
CA ILE A 73 -11.35 -3.96 8.68
C ILE A 73 -12.63 -3.13 8.86
N GLY A 74 -12.98 -2.34 7.84
CA GLY A 74 -14.14 -1.43 7.84
C GLY A 74 -13.81 0.04 8.11
N ASP A 75 -12.70 0.34 8.78
CA ASP A 75 -12.34 1.72 9.16
C ASP A 75 -11.64 2.50 8.03
N TRP A 76 -11.24 1.81 6.96
CA TRP A 76 -10.63 2.45 5.78
C TRP A 76 -11.54 3.54 5.19
N TRP A 77 -12.86 3.28 5.11
CA TRP A 77 -13.83 4.26 4.60
C TRP A 77 -14.09 5.42 5.58
N ALA A 78 -13.98 5.15 6.89
CA ALA A 78 -14.26 6.14 7.94
C ALA A 78 -13.17 7.25 8.01
N TYR A 79 -11.92 6.91 7.73
CA TYR A 79 -10.83 7.89 7.69
C TYR A 79 -10.76 8.64 6.34
N HIS A 80 -11.10 7.99 5.23
CA HIS A 80 -11.02 8.59 3.87
C HIS A 80 -12.23 9.45 3.48
N SER A 81 -13.37 9.35 4.17
CA SER A 81 -14.56 10.16 3.92
C SER A 81 -14.53 11.56 4.56
N LYS A 82 -13.54 11.85 5.39
CA LYS A 82 -13.27 13.20 5.93
C LYS A 82 -12.16 13.87 5.13
N ALA A 83 -12.48 14.28 3.91
CA ALA A 83 -11.66 15.17 3.09
C ALA A 83 -12.46 16.41 2.72
#